data_AF-A0A9D7J9N7-F1
#
_entry.id   AF-A0A9D7J9N7-F1
#
_cell.length_a   1.000
_cell.length_b   1.000
_cell.length_c   1.000
_cell.angle_alpha   90.00
_cell.angle_beta   90.00
_cell.angle_gamma   90.00
#
_symmetry.space_group_name_H-M   'P 1'
#
loop_
_entity.id
_entity.type
_entity.pdbx_description
1 polymer ?
#
loop_
_entity_poly.entity_id
_entity_poly.type
_entity_poly.pdbx_seq_one_letter_code
_entity_poly.pdbx_strand_id
1 'polypeptide(L)'
;MSDLMKLAAALPGDSETNGLDYLAETLADNPEGLTVTAVVTFDVRDVRFVVDKGIHVPTIQIRRAEGWLTEDTPVEVRNAMVARGEKRLNKAPLPFGVLEGGGSDE
;
A
#
# COMPACT_ATOMS: atom_id res chain seq x y z
N MET A 1 -4.35 11.61 -5.75
CA MET A 1 -4.45 10.27 -6.39
C MET A 1 -4.03 10.40 -7.85
N SER A 2 -3.18 9.51 -8.37
CA SER A 2 -2.83 9.50 -9.81
C SER A 2 -3.97 8.86 -10.59
N ASP A 3 -4.67 9.63 -11.42
CA ASP A 3 -5.80 9.17 -12.24
C ASP A 3 -5.40 8.27 -13.44
N LEU A 4 -4.10 7.99 -13.60
CA LEU A 4 -3.57 7.31 -14.78
C LEU A 4 -3.72 5.78 -14.75
N MET A 5 -3.90 5.15 -13.57
CA MET A 5 -4.08 3.70 -13.49
C MET A 5 -4.71 3.29 -12.16
N LYS A 6 -5.78 2.48 -12.22
CA LYS A 6 -6.43 1.91 -11.03
C LYS A 6 -5.99 0.45 -10.83
N LEU A 7 -5.57 0.10 -9.62
CA LEU A 7 -5.24 -1.26 -9.22
C LEU A 7 -6.43 -1.84 -8.44
N ALA A 8 -6.89 -3.03 -8.83
CA ALA A 8 -7.84 -3.82 -8.06
C ALA A 8 -7.12 -5.06 -7.50
N ALA A 9 -7.30 -5.34 -6.22
CA ALA A 9 -6.64 -6.44 -5.51
C ALA A 9 -7.64 -7.27 -4.70
N ALA A 10 -7.38 -8.57 -4.62
CA ALA A 10 -8.00 -9.47 -3.63
C ALA A 10 -6.92 -9.92 -2.64
N LEU A 11 -7.27 -9.95 -1.35
CA LEU A 11 -6.40 -10.48 -0.30
C LEU A 11 -6.26 -12.01 -0.42
N PRO A 12 -5.15 -12.60 0.06
CA PRO A 12 -5.03 -14.05 0.15
C PRO A 12 -6.09 -14.61 1.10
N GLY A 13 -6.73 -15.73 0.75
CA GLY A 13 -7.73 -16.38 1.60
C GLY A 13 -7.15 -17.28 2.69
N ASP A 14 -5.83 -17.34 2.83
CA ASP A 14 -5.11 -18.22 3.76
C ASP A 14 -4.39 -17.38 4.83
N SER A 15 -4.71 -17.63 6.10
CA SER A 15 -4.18 -16.95 7.27
C SER A 15 -2.65 -17.08 7.43
N GLU A 16 -2.01 -18.11 6.86
CA GLU A 16 -0.55 -18.25 6.89
C GLU A 16 0.18 -17.27 5.96
N THR A 17 -0.53 -16.75 4.96
CA THR A 17 0.02 -15.85 3.94
C THR A 17 -0.61 -14.46 3.96
N ASN A 18 -1.72 -14.31 4.69
CA ASN A 18 -2.43 -13.07 4.90
C ASN A 18 -2.15 -12.51 6.31
N GLY A 19 -0.98 -11.86 6.47
CA GLY A 19 -0.63 -11.14 7.69
C GLY A 19 -1.42 -9.84 7.91
N LEU A 20 -2.56 -9.64 7.23
CA LEU A 20 -3.44 -8.48 7.44
C LEU A 20 -4.72 -8.85 8.19
N ASP A 21 -5.05 -10.14 8.32
CA ASP A 21 -6.29 -10.58 8.97
C ASP A 21 -6.37 -10.16 10.43
N TYR A 22 -5.25 -10.20 11.17
CA TYR A 22 -5.21 -9.77 12.57
C TYR A 22 -5.43 -8.26 12.74
N LEU A 23 -5.20 -7.46 11.70
CA LEU A 23 -5.43 -6.02 11.68
C LEU A 23 -6.85 -5.67 11.25
N ALA A 24 -7.62 -6.62 10.69
CA ALA A 24 -8.93 -6.34 10.11
C ALA A 24 -9.94 -5.83 11.15
N GLU A 25 -9.93 -6.41 12.36
CA GLU A 25 -10.78 -5.96 13.47
C GLU A 25 -10.38 -4.55 13.94
N THR A 26 -9.08 -4.32 14.16
CA THR A 26 -8.54 -3.02 14.55
C THR A 26 -8.84 -1.91 13.54
N LEU A 27 -8.79 -2.23 12.24
CA LEU A 27 -9.12 -1.30 11.15
C LEU A 27 -10.62 -1.02 11.03
N ALA A 28 -11.47 -2.01 11.34
CA ALA A 28 -12.92 -1.83 11.35
C ALA A 28 -13.35 -0.91 12.50
N ASP A 29 -12.71 -1.02 13.65
CA ASP A 29 -13.03 -0.24 14.84
C ASP A 29 -12.53 1.22 14.76
N ASN A 30 -11.44 1.48 14.03
CA ASN A 30 -10.85 2.81 13.94
C ASN A 30 -10.34 3.17 12.53
N PRO A 31 -11.25 3.33 11.55
CA PRO A 31 -10.91 3.41 10.13
C PRO A 31 -10.14 4.67 9.72
N GLU A 32 -10.23 5.76 10.49
CA GLU A 32 -9.57 7.04 10.18
C GLU A 32 -8.32 7.30 11.03
N GLY A 33 -8.17 6.63 12.18
CA GLY A 33 -7.12 6.91 13.16
C GLY A 33 -5.84 6.11 12.97
N LEU A 34 -5.86 5.06 12.15
CA LEU A 34 -4.77 4.10 12.05
C LEU A 34 -4.19 4.06 10.65
N THR A 35 -2.88 4.32 10.58
CA THR A 35 -2.12 4.08 9.36
C THR A 35 -1.46 2.71 9.45
N VAL A 36 -1.69 1.86 8.45
CA VAL A 36 -1.06 0.55 8.33
C VAL A 36 0.00 0.59 7.24
N THR A 37 1.17 0.04 7.56
CA THR A 37 2.20 -0.25 6.58
C THR A 37 2.19 -1.74 6.29
N ALA A 38 2.15 -2.10 5.01
CA ALA A 38 2.21 -3.48 4.57
C ALA A 38 3.25 -3.69 3.47
N VAL A 39 3.96 -4.82 3.55
CA VAL A 39 4.77 -5.36 2.46
C VAL A 39 3.94 -6.40 1.74
N VAL A 40 3.78 -6.22 0.43
CA VAL A 40 2.91 -7.07 -0.39
C VAL A 40 3.70 -7.65 -1.55
N THR A 41 3.58 -8.95 -1.74
CA THR A 41 3.99 -9.65 -2.97
C THR A 41 2.75 -10.03 -3.74
N PHE A 42 2.73 -9.74 -5.05
CA PHE A 42 1.57 -9.99 -5.89
C PHE A 42 2.00 -10.34 -7.32
N ASP A 43 1.14 -11.08 -7.99
CA ASP A 43 1.21 -11.33 -9.43
C ASP A 43 0.09 -10.58 -10.14
N VAL A 44 0.27 -10.29 -11.44
CA VAL A 44 -0.83 -9.80 -12.29
C VAL A 44 -1.61 -11.02 -12.78
N ARG A 45 -2.91 -11.06 -12.47
CA ARG A 45 -3.80 -12.15 -12.88
C ARG A 45 -4.44 -11.89 -14.24
N ASP A 46 -4.86 -10.65 -14.47
CA ASP A 46 -5.57 -10.23 -15.67
C ASP A 46 -5.35 -8.73 -15.94
N VAL A 47 -5.48 -8.30 -17.19
CA VAL A 47 -5.41 -6.89 -17.58
C VAL A 47 -6.60 -6.57 -18.46
N ARG A 48 -7.53 -5.75 -17.95
CA ARG A 48 -8.70 -5.30 -18.71
C ARG A 48 -8.45 -3.92 -19.30
N PHE A 49 -8.81 -3.73 -20.57
CA PHE A 49 -8.80 -2.42 -21.21
C PHE A 49 -10.19 -1.78 -21.13
N VAL A 50 -10.27 -0.59 -20.53
CA VAL A 50 -11.52 0.18 -20.44
C VAL A 50 -11.52 1.20 -21.58
N VAL A 51 -12.19 0.85 -22.68
CA VAL A 51 -12.21 1.62 -23.93
C VAL A 51 -12.65 3.07 -23.70
N ASP A 52 -13.73 3.28 -22.95
CA ASP A 52 -14.29 4.61 -22.68
C ASP A 52 -13.33 5.56 -21.96
N LYS A 53 -12.34 5.00 -21.23
CA LYS A 53 -11.34 5.76 -20.46
C LYS A 53 -9.95 5.71 -21.10
N GLY A 54 -9.74 4.87 -22.10
CA GLY A 54 -8.42 4.64 -22.71
C GLY A 54 -7.38 4.10 -21.73
N ILE A 55 -7.77 3.43 -20.64
CA ILE A 55 -6.85 2.94 -19.59
C ILE A 55 -6.80 1.42 -19.51
N HIS A 56 -5.63 0.90 -19.16
CA HIS A 56 -5.45 -0.49 -18.75
C HIS A 56 -5.65 -0.61 -17.24
N VAL A 57 -6.44 -1.60 -16.82
CA VAL A 57 -6.76 -1.89 -15.43
C VAL A 57 -6.22 -3.30 -15.11
N PRO A 58 -4.98 -3.41 -14.60
CA PRO A 58 -4.45 -4.67 -14.13
C PRO A 58 -5.17 -5.10 -12.85
N THR A 59 -5.58 -6.37 -12.81
CA THR A 59 -6.07 -7.04 -11.61
C THR A 59 -4.92 -7.84 -11.01
N ILE A 60 -4.54 -7.50 -9.78
CA ILE A 60 -3.45 -8.18 -9.07
C ILE A 60 -4.01 -9.24 -8.13
N GLN A 61 -3.25 -10.31 -7.94
CA GLN A 61 -3.48 -11.33 -6.94
C GLN A 61 -2.36 -11.28 -5.91
N ILE A 62 -2.70 -10.95 -4.67
CA ILE A 62 -1.74 -10.94 -3.57
C ILE A 62 -1.37 -12.39 -3.24
N ARG A 63 -0.07 -12.66 -3.17
CA ARG A 63 0.50 -13.96 -2.79
C ARG A 63 0.84 -14.02 -1.31
N ARG A 64 1.35 -12.91 -0.80
CA ARG A 64 1.69 -12.74 0.61
C ARG A 64 1.59 -11.28 0.96
N ALA A 65 1.01 -11.00 2.12
CA ALA A 65 1.05 -9.70 2.73
C ALA A 65 1.52 -9.86 4.17
N GLU A 66 2.36 -8.93 4.62
CA GLU A 66 2.73 -8.78 6.03
C GLU A 66 2.56 -7.31 6.38
N GLY A 67 1.86 -7.01 7.47
CA GLY A 67 1.56 -5.64 7.84
C GLY A 67 1.59 -5.41 9.34
N TRP A 68 1.69 -4.13 9.69
CA TRP A 68 1.78 -3.62 11.06
C TRP A 68 1.29 -2.16 11.07
N LEU A 69 1.01 -1.62 12.26
CA LEU A 69 0.78 -0.18 12.41
C LEU A 69 2.02 0.58 11.95
N THR A 70 1.85 1.69 11.24
CA THR A 70 2.97 2.41 10.64
C THR A 70 4.03 2.82 11.66
N GLU A 71 3.63 3.14 12.90
CA GLU A 71 4.53 3.43 14.01
C GLU A 71 5.45 2.26 14.38
N ASP A 72 4.95 1.02 14.27
CA ASP A 72 5.66 -0.22 14.58
C ASP A 72 6.52 -0.73 13.43
N THR A 73 6.66 0.05 12.35
CA THR A 73 7.41 -0.42 11.18
C THR A 73 8.87 -0.73 11.50
N PRO A 74 9.34 -1.96 11.25
CA PRO A 74 10.74 -2.32 11.41
C PRO A 74 11.66 -1.35 10.66
N VAL A 75 12.77 -0.99 11.29
CA VAL A 75 13.72 0.00 10.76
C VAL A 75 14.25 -0.42 9.39
N GLU A 76 14.46 -1.71 9.18
CA GLU A 76 14.92 -2.28 7.91
C GLU A 76 13.91 -2.05 6.79
N VAL A 77 12.61 -2.21 7.07
CA VAL A 77 11.55 -1.99 6.08
C VAL A 77 11.38 -0.51 5.80
N ARG A 78 11.43 0.32 6.84
CA ARG A 78 11.44 1.79 6.72
C ARG A 78 12.55 2.26 5.79
N ASN A 79 13.78 1.82 6.05
CA ASN A 79 14.96 2.17 5.24
C ASN A 79 14.84 1.70 3.80
N ALA A 80 14.35 0.47 3.59
CA ALA A 80 14.12 -0.07 2.25
C ALA A 80 13.09 0.74 1.45
N MET A 81 11.98 1.14 2.10
CA MET A 81 10.94 1.97 1.47
C MET A 81 11.47 3.35 1.10
N VAL A 82 12.22 3.99 1.99
CA VAL A 82 12.84 5.30 1.78
C VAL A 82 13.82 5.23 0.60
N ALA A 83 14.78 4.31 0.63
CA ALA A 83 15.78 4.14 -0.44
C ALA A 83 15.14 3.82 -1.80
N ARG A 84 14.06 3.02 -1.82
CA ARG A 84 13.32 2.75 -3.05
C ARG A 84 12.60 4.00 -3.57
N GLY A 85 12.06 4.82 -2.68
CA GLY A 85 11.43 6.10 -3.00
C GLY A 85 12.41 7.06 -3.66
N GLU A 86 13.58 7.26 -3.06
CA GLU A 86 14.66 8.09 -3.62
C GLU A 86 15.04 7.64 -5.03
N LYS A 87 15.30 6.34 -5.21
CA LYS A 87 15.69 5.78 -6.51
C LYS A 87 14.61 5.99 -7.58
N ARG A 88 13.33 5.87 -7.21
CA ARG A 88 12.21 6.04 -8.14
C ARG A 88 11.96 7.50 -8.50
N LEU A 89 12.13 8.41 -7.53
CA LEU A 89 11.80 9.84 -7.69
C LEU A 89 13.01 10.68 -8.11
N ASN A 90 14.22 10.14 -8.03
CA ASN A 90 15.49 10.84 -8.25
C ASN A 90 15.58 12.15 -7.43
N LYS A 91 15.05 12.11 -6.20
CA LYS A 91 14.94 13.22 -5.25
C LYS A 91 15.29 12.74 -3.85
N ALA A 92 15.58 13.70 -2.96
CA ALA A 92 15.75 13.46 -1.54
C ALA A 92 14.53 12.71 -0.96
N PRO A 93 14.74 11.84 0.04
CA PRO A 93 13.72 10.95 0.56
C PRO A 93 12.59 11.72 1.22
N LEU A 94 11.36 11.25 1.03
CA LEU A 94 10.24 11.69 1.86
C LEU A 94 10.34 10.99 3.24
N PRO A 95 10.01 11.69 4.34
CA PRO A 95 9.92 11.07 5.65
C PRO A 95 8.96 9.89 5.65
N PHE A 96 9.39 8.78 6.25
CA PHE A 96 8.56 7.59 6.36
C PHE A 96 7.38 7.84 7.32
N GLY A 97 6.17 7.42 6.93
CA GLY A 97 4.98 7.51 7.77
C GLY A 97 4.27 8.87 7.78
N VAL A 98 4.76 9.86 7.02
CA VAL A 98 4.02 11.11 6.80
C VAL A 98 3.12 10.91 5.58
N LEU A 99 1.84 10.66 5.83
CA LEU A 99 0.80 10.85 4.82
C LEU A 99 0.51 12.36 4.76
N GLU A 100 0.53 12.96 3.57
CA GLU A 100 0.16 14.37 3.40
C GLU A 100 -1.29 14.58 3.89
N GLY A 101 -1.39 15.13 5.09
CA GLY A 101 -2.63 15.37 5.82
C GLY A 101 -2.39 16.33 6.98
N GLY A 102 -1.75 17.47 6.67
CA GLY A 102 -1.41 18.51 7.63
C GLY A 102 -1.21 19.86 6.94
N GLY A 103 -2.10 20.18 5.99
CA GLY A 103 -2.25 21.53 5.50
C GLY A 103 -3.35 22.23 6.28
N SER A 104 -2.96 22.98 7.31
CA SER A 104 -3.73 24.13 7.80
C SER A 104 -2.80 25.03 8.63
N ASP A 105 -2.36 26.09 7.97
CA ASP A 105 -2.08 27.45 8.45
C ASP A 105 -1.61 27.65 9.90
N GLU A 106 -0.36 28.10 10.04
CA GLU A 106 0.02 29.32 10.79
C GLU A 106 1.29 29.96 10.20
#